data_AF-A0A2E0X575-F1
#
_entry.id   AF-A0A2E0X575-F1
#
_cell.length_a   1.000
_cell.length_b   1.000
_cell.length_c   1.000
_cell.angle_alpha   90.00
_cell.angle_beta   90.00
_cell.angle_gamma   90.00
#
_symmetry.space_group_name_H-M   'P 1'
#
loop_
_entity.id
_entity.type
_entity.pdbx_description
1 polymer ?
#
loop_
_entity_poly.entity_id
_entity_poly.type
_entity_poly.pdbx_seq_one_letter_code
_entity_poly.pdbx_strand_id
1 'polypeptide(L)'
;MEADMNVNIRHVSVGSIVILSLFFACATVPGQEPAAHKSPESGNVGDAQVRYAEANLRLAEIELEIALTANKKIASTYSALTVQRLRNNVSYAKEMVRFEAGDHSDHSLHKLHLADLEMERQFAEAELAAVVQAIEAVPGSVDALEIARFRAAAEVARLAVDKARDPKVTQSPIDHLQWRIDRIRSELTRLYVRMDRIESRN
;
A
#
# COMPACT_ATOMS: atom_id res chain seq x y z
N MET A 1 42.12 -32.84 -36.21
CA MET A 1 41.47 -33.38 -35.01
C MET A 1 40.86 -32.18 -34.30
N GLU A 2 39.66 -31.77 -34.71
CA GLU A 2 38.37 -32.27 -34.17
C GLU A 2 38.32 -31.98 -32.66
N ALA A 3 37.39 -31.19 -32.11
CA ALA A 3 35.97 -31.21 -32.40
C ALA A 3 35.28 -29.85 -32.18
N ASP A 4 34.25 -29.66 -33.00
CA ASP A 4 33.29 -28.58 -33.05
C ASP A 4 32.50 -28.41 -31.74
N MET A 5 32.33 -27.15 -31.31
CA MET A 5 31.40 -26.79 -30.26
C MET A 5 30.06 -26.37 -30.91
N ASN A 6 29.14 -27.32 -30.91
CA ASN A 6 27.81 -27.23 -31.52
C ASN A 6 26.93 -26.20 -30.78
N VAL A 7 26.57 -25.12 -31.49
CA VAL A 7 25.55 -24.16 -31.09
C VAL A 7 24.18 -24.75 -31.44
N ASN A 8 23.42 -25.16 -30.42
CA ASN A 8 22.06 -25.68 -30.59
C ASN A 8 21.05 -24.54 -30.45
N ILE A 9 20.84 -23.77 -31.52
CA ILE A 9 19.68 -22.89 -31.69
C ILE A 9 18.66 -23.69 -32.50
N ARG A 10 17.59 -24.14 -31.85
CA ARG A 10 16.48 -24.80 -32.53
C ARG A 10 15.14 -24.13 -32.21
N HIS A 11 14.64 -23.51 -33.27
CA HIS A 11 13.25 -23.44 -33.71
C HIS A 11 12.25 -22.58 -32.92
N VAL A 12 12.10 -21.36 -33.46
CA VAL A 12 10.83 -20.65 -33.61
C VAL A 12 9.80 -21.61 -34.22
N SER A 13 8.69 -21.85 -33.52
CA SER A 13 7.49 -22.46 -34.09
C SER A 13 6.36 -21.44 -34.10
N VAL A 14 6.05 -21.01 -35.31
CA VAL A 14 4.85 -20.32 -35.72
C VAL A 14 3.67 -21.29 -35.66
N GLY A 15 2.52 -20.80 -35.21
CA GLY A 15 1.22 -21.33 -35.63
C GLY A 15 0.51 -22.24 -34.64
N SER A 16 -0.52 -21.70 -34.00
CA SER A 16 -1.89 -22.23 -34.13
C SER A 16 -2.84 -21.39 -33.28
N ILE A 17 -3.44 -20.38 -33.91
CA ILE A 17 -4.65 -19.72 -33.39
C ILE A 17 -5.79 -20.69 -33.66
N VAL A 18 -6.26 -21.40 -32.63
CA VAL A 18 -7.53 -22.12 -32.67
C VAL A 18 -8.59 -21.18 -32.13
N ILE A 19 -9.35 -20.57 -33.06
CA ILE A 19 -10.61 -19.88 -32.75
C ILE A 19 -11.61 -20.96 -32.39
N LEU A 20 -11.87 -21.13 -31.09
CA LEU A 20 -12.96 -21.97 -30.61
C LEU A 20 -14.24 -21.12 -30.64
N SER A 21 -14.94 -21.18 -31.76
CA SER A 21 -16.27 -20.60 -31.94
C SER A 21 -17.28 -21.36 -31.06
N LEU A 22 -17.55 -20.87 -29.86
CA LEU A 22 -18.68 -21.33 -29.05
C LEU A 22 -19.99 -20.89 -29.74
N PHE A 23 -20.61 -21.83 -30.44
CA PHE A 23 -22.01 -21.74 -30.86
C PHE A 23 -22.89 -21.77 -29.61
N PHE A 24 -23.29 -20.60 -29.13
CA PHE A 24 -24.36 -20.48 -28.14
C PHE A 24 -25.69 -20.70 -28.85
N ALA A 25 -26.20 -21.94 -28.80
CA ALA A 25 -27.56 -22.24 -29.20
C ALA A 25 -28.53 -21.58 -28.20
N CYS A 26 -29.20 -20.52 -28.66
CA CYS A 26 -30.22 -19.80 -27.91
C CYS A 26 -31.49 -20.67 -27.86
N ALA A 27 -31.60 -21.54 -26.86
CA ALA A 27 -32.88 -22.17 -26.53
C ALA A 27 -33.78 -21.12 -25.86
N THR A 28 -34.69 -20.53 -26.63
CA THR A 28 -35.75 -19.68 -26.11
C THR A 28 -36.75 -20.54 -25.35
N VAL A 29 -36.64 -20.58 -24.03
CA VAL A 29 -37.70 -21.08 -23.14
C VAL A 29 -38.79 -20.00 -23.08
N PRO A 30 -40.01 -20.25 -23.57
CA PRO A 30 -41.11 -19.31 -23.44
C PRO A 30 -41.81 -19.52 -22.10
N GLY A 31 -41.98 -18.45 -21.32
CA GLY A 31 -42.99 -18.40 -20.27
C GLY A 31 -42.50 -18.57 -18.83
N GLN A 32 -41.49 -17.81 -18.43
CA GLN A 32 -41.34 -17.45 -17.02
C GLN A 32 -41.53 -15.95 -16.90
N GLU A 33 -42.71 -15.55 -16.40
CA GLU A 33 -42.96 -14.18 -15.97
C GLU A 33 -41.79 -13.73 -15.09
N PRO A 34 -41.21 -12.53 -15.32
CA PRO A 34 -40.19 -12.01 -14.42
C PRO A 34 -40.87 -11.79 -13.07
N ALA A 35 -40.67 -12.77 -12.16
CA ALA A 35 -40.94 -12.59 -10.75
C ALA A 35 -40.30 -11.26 -10.37
N ALA A 36 -41.13 -10.32 -9.92
CA ALA A 36 -40.71 -9.01 -9.50
C ALA A 36 -39.50 -9.19 -8.57
N HIS A 37 -38.31 -8.91 -9.11
CA HIS A 37 -37.06 -8.95 -8.38
C HIS A 37 -37.22 -7.82 -7.38
N LYS A 38 -37.71 -8.15 -6.18
CA LYS A 38 -37.57 -7.27 -5.02
C LYS A 38 -36.07 -7.09 -4.92
N SER A 39 -35.61 -5.93 -5.39
CA SER A 39 -34.24 -5.50 -5.18
C SER A 39 -33.97 -5.70 -3.70
N PRO A 40 -32.88 -6.38 -3.32
CA PRO A 40 -32.53 -6.51 -1.92
C PRO A 40 -32.60 -5.10 -1.34
N GLU A 41 -33.41 -4.98 -0.29
CA GLU A 41 -33.55 -3.79 0.54
C GLU A 41 -32.16 -3.17 0.64
N SER A 42 -31.99 -2.00 0.04
CA SER A 42 -30.68 -1.35 -0.07
C SER A 42 -30.26 -0.98 1.36
N GLY A 43 -29.63 -1.93 2.05
CA GLY A 43 -28.95 -1.69 3.31
C GLY A 43 -28.11 -0.45 3.09
N ASN A 44 -28.35 0.57 3.90
CA ASN A 44 -27.77 1.90 3.74
C ASN A 44 -26.27 1.76 3.48
N VAL A 45 -25.81 2.03 2.26
CA VAL A 45 -24.42 1.77 1.83
C VAL A 45 -23.44 2.52 2.76
N GLY A 46 -23.83 3.67 3.29
CA GLY A 46 -23.07 4.41 4.29
C GLY A 46 -22.90 3.66 5.62
N ASP A 47 -23.89 2.88 6.07
CA ASP A 47 -23.77 2.07 7.30
C ASP A 47 -22.70 0.98 7.15
N ALA A 48 -22.62 0.34 5.97
CA ALA A 48 -21.63 -0.69 5.71
C ALA A 48 -20.19 -0.12 5.67
N GLN A 49 -20.00 1.05 5.08
CA GLN A 49 -18.70 1.73 4.99
C GLN A 49 -18.20 2.18 6.37
N VAL A 50 -19.06 2.81 7.16
CA VAL A 50 -18.75 3.22 8.53
C VAL A 50 -18.35 2.01 9.38
N ARG A 51 -19.16 0.94 9.37
CA ARG A 51 -18.86 -0.29 10.11
C ARG A 51 -17.53 -0.93 9.69
N TYR A 52 -17.22 -0.90 8.40
CA TYR A 52 -15.94 -1.38 7.89
C TYR A 52 -14.77 -0.53 8.40
N ALA A 53 -14.89 0.79 8.36
CA ALA A 53 -13.88 1.70 8.90
C ALA A 53 -13.67 1.51 10.42
N GLU A 54 -14.75 1.33 11.19
CA GLU A 54 -14.69 1.05 12.63
C GLU A 54 -14.00 -0.29 12.91
N ALA A 55 -14.30 -1.33 12.14
CA ALA A 55 -13.63 -2.62 12.27
C ALA A 55 -12.13 -2.53 11.99
N ASN A 56 -11.72 -1.76 10.98
CA ASN A 56 -10.31 -1.50 10.68
C ASN A 56 -9.62 -0.70 11.80
N LEU A 57 -10.28 0.30 12.37
CA LEU A 57 -9.76 1.03 13.53
C LEU A 57 -9.52 0.09 14.70
N ARG A 58 -10.51 -0.74 15.03
CA ARG A 58 -10.38 -1.72 16.11
C ARG A 58 -9.23 -2.69 15.89
N LEU A 59 -9.04 -3.17 14.66
CA LEU A 59 -7.89 -4.04 14.32
C LEU A 59 -6.56 -3.32 14.56
N ALA A 60 -6.41 -2.08 14.05
CA ALA A 60 -5.18 -1.31 14.22
C ALA A 60 -4.85 -1.03 15.71
N GLU A 61 -5.87 -0.75 16.52
CA GLU A 61 -5.72 -0.54 17.97
C GLU A 61 -5.26 -1.81 18.70
N ILE A 62 -5.81 -2.97 18.31
CA ILE A 62 -5.40 -4.27 18.86
C ILE A 62 -3.94 -4.57 18.50
N GLU A 63 -3.54 -4.36 17.25
CA GLU A 63 -2.15 -4.60 16.81
C GLU A 63 -1.15 -3.71 17.56
N LEU A 64 -1.50 -2.44 17.78
CA LEU A 64 -0.70 -1.53 18.59
C LEU A 64 -0.60 -2.02 20.05
N GLU A 65 -1.71 -2.42 20.66
CA GLU A 65 -1.73 -2.89 22.06
C GLU A 65 -0.94 -4.20 22.22
N ILE A 66 -0.99 -5.11 21.24
CA ILE A 66 -0.15 -6.31 21.19
C ILE A 66 1.33 -5.92 21.25
N ALA A 67 1.76 -4.99 20.39
CA ALA A 67 3.16 -4.56 20.33
C ALA A 67 3.61 -3.87 21.64
N LEU A 68 2.76 -3.00 22.20
CA LEU A 68 3.05 -2.31 23.46
C LEU A 68 3.11 -3.30 24.64
N THR A 69 2.18 -4.25 24.71
CA THR A 69 2.17 -5.29 25.76
C THR A 69 3.37 -6.21 25.66
N ALA A 70 3.77 -6.60 24.45
CA ALA A 70 4.99 -7.37 24.24
C ALA A 70 6.24 -6.60 24.72
N ASN A 71 6.35 -5.31 24.38
CA ASN A 71 7.46 -4.46 24.82
C ASN A 71 7.50 -4.24 26.33
N LYS A 72 6.36 -4.25 27.03
CA LYS A 72 6.32 -4.22 28.50
C LYS A 72 6.89 -5.50 29.12
N LYS A 73 6.65 -6.65 28.50
CA LYS A 73 7.11 -7.96 28.99
C LYS A 73 8.58 -8.21 28.68
N ILE A 74 8.99 -7.90 27.46
CA ILE A 74 10.35 -8.08 26.96
C ILE A 74 10.70 -6.79 26.22
N ALA A 75 11.61 -6.02 26.79
CA ALA A 75 12.02 -4.73 26.24
C ALA A 75 12.45 -4.88 24.78
N SER A 76 11.95 -3.99 23.92
CA SER A 76 12.29 -3.93 22.49
C SER A 76 11.95 -5.18 21.67
N THR A 77 10.96 -5.98 22.09
CA THR A 77 10.39 -7.06 21.25
C THR A 77 9.97 -6.54 19.87
N TYR A 78 9.28 -5.41 19.86
CA TYR A 78 9.01 -4.59 18.70
C TYR A 78 9.90 -3.35 18.76
N SER A 79 10.57 -3.04 17.64
CA SER A 79 11.38 -1.84 17.54
C SER A 79 10.52 -0.59 17.73
N ALA A 80 11.14 0.51 18.19
CA ALA A 80 10.47 1.80 18.32
C ALA A 80 9.82 2.26 17.00
N LEU A 81 10.47 1.97 15.87
CA LEU A 81 9.96 2.28 14.53
C LEU A 81 8.70 1.48 14.19
N THR A 82 8.65 0.19 14.52
CA THR A 82 7.46 -0.63 14.31
C THR A 82 6.29 -0.13 15.17
N VAL A 83 6.55 0.21 16.44
CA VAL A 83 5.52 0.80 17.32
C VAL A 83 5.03 2.13 16.75
N GLN A 84 5.92 2.97 16.23
CA GLN A 84 5.53 4.23 15.59
C GLN A 84 4.66 4.01 14.35
N ARG A 85 4.98 3.01 13.51
CA ARG A 85 4.15 2.65 12.36
C ARG A 85 2.74 2.23 12.79
N LEU A 86 2.62 1.43 13.85
CA LEU A 86 1.32 1.02 14.39
C LEU A 86 0.51 2.20 14.94
N ARG A 87 1.16 3.18 15.57
CA ARG A 87 0.50 4.43 15.99
C ARG A 87 -0.02 5.23 14.81
N ASN A 88 0.78 5.34 13.74
CA ASN A 88 0.36 5.99 12.50
C ASN A 88 -0.85 5.26 11.89
N ASN A 89 -0.85 3.92 11.86
CA ASN A 89 -1.99 3.14 11.38
C ASN A 89 -3.28 3.42 12.18
N VAL A 90 -3.21 3.50 13.51
CA VAL A 90 -4.35 3.89 14.36
C VAL A 90 -4.82 5.30 14.03
N SER A 91 -3.89 6.25 13.86
CA SER A 91 -4.24 7.63 13.50
C SER A 91 -4.96 7.70 12.14
N TYR A 92 -4.44 7.00 11.12
CA TYR A 92 -5.10 6.89 9.81
C TYR A 92 -6.50 6.31 9.91
N ALA A 93 -6.65 5.19 10.63
CA ALA A 93 -7.95 4.53 10.76
C ALA A 93 -8.98 5.42 11.48
N LYS A 94 -8.55 6.27 12.43
CA LYS A 94 -9.42 7.28 13.06
C LYS A 94 -9.86 8.37 12.09
N GLU A 95 -9.00 8.79 11.16
CA GLU A 95 -9.39 9.72 10.10
C GLU A 95 -10.35 9.05 9.11
N MET A 96 -10.14 7.77 8.80
CA MET A 96 -11.04 7.00 7.95
C MET A 96 -12.45 6.91 8.55
N VAL A 97 -12.60 6.57 9.83
CA VAL A 97 -13.92 6.55 10.49
C VAL A 97 -14.59 7.92 10.41
N ARG A 98 -13.85 9.01 10.64
CA ARG A 98 -14.39 10.37 10.54
C ARG A 98 -14.80 10.74 9.11
N PHE A 99 -14.04 10.29 8.12
CA PHE A 99 -14.38 10.46 6.71
C PHE A 99 -15.67 9.72 6.36
N GLU A 100 -15.77 8.44 6.72
CA GLU A 100 -16.93 7.61 6.36
C GLU A 100 -18.21 7.99 7.14
N ALA A 101 -18.07 8.48 8.37
CA ALA A 101 -19.21 8.94 9.18
C ALA A 101 -19.63 10.39 8.89
N GLY A 102 -18.84 11.12 8.10
CA GLY A 102 -19.07 12.52 7.74
C GLY A 102 -19.71 12.69 6.36
N ASP A 103 -19.72 13.92 5.86
CA ASP A 103 -20.12 14.21 4.48
C ASP A 103 -18.95 13.90 3.52
N HIS A 104 -19.19 13.03 2.53
CA HIS A 104 -18.19 12.53 1.57
C HIS A 104 -17.82 13.56 0.48
N SER A 105 -17.70 14.84 0.84
CA SER A 105 -17.26 15.89 -0.07
C SER A 105 -15.83 15.65 -0.57
N ASP A 106 -15.48 16.20 -1.74
CA ASP A 106 -14.10 16.13 -2.25
C ASP A 106 -13.05 16.68 -1.26
N HIS A 107 -13.46 17.63 -0.42
CA HIS A 107 -12.62 18.21 0.63
C HIS A 107 -12.30 17.20 1.74
N SER A 108 -13.16 16.21 2.00
CA SER A 108 -12.90 15.19 3.03
C SER A 108 -11.96 14.10 2.52
N LEU A 109 -12.00 13.75 1.23
CA LEU A 109 -11.01 12.86 0.59
C LEU A 109 -9.61 13.46 0.58
N HIS A 110 -9.49 14.73 0.20
CA HIS A 110 -8.20 15.41 0.19
C HIS A 110 -7.58 15.48 1.60
N LYS A 111 -8.39 15.77 2.63
CA LYS A 111 -7.92 15.78 4.03
C LYS A 111 -7.39 14.42 4.47
N LEU A 112 -8.11 13.35 4.18
CA LEU A 112 -7.69 11.99 4.50
C LEU A 112 -6.37 11.65 3.80
N HIS A 113 -6.23 12.02 2.53
CA HIS A 113 -5.00 11.81 1.77
C HIS A 113 -3.82 12.62 2.33
N LEU A 114 -4.02 13.88 2.68
CA LEU A 114 -2.97 14.70 3.27
C LEU A 114 -2.50 14.13 4.63
N ALA A 115 -3.42 13.62 5.45
CA ALA A 115 -3.08 12.99 6.72
C ALA A 115 -2.16 11.77 6.52
N ASP A 116 -2.46 10.91 5.54
CA ASP A 116 -1.63 9.74 5.16
C ASP A 116 -0.21 10.16 4.76
N LEU A 117 -0.09 11.15 3.88
CA LEU A 117 1.22 11.68 3.45
C LEU A 117 2.02 12.29 4.60
N GLU A 118 1.36 13.00 5.54
CA GLU A 118 2.06 13.53 6.71
C GLU A 118 2.60 12.43 7.62
N MET A 119 1.87 11.33 7.79
CA MET A 119 2.35 10.18 8.55
C MET A 119 3.53 9.49 7.86
N GLU A 120 3.51 9.39 6.53
CA GLU A 120 4.65 8.88 5.75
C GLU A 120 5.89 9.76 5.92
N ARG A 121 5.72 11.09 5.84
CA ARG A 121 6.80 12.05 6.08
C ARG A 121 7.41 11.85 7.47
N GLN A 122 6.58 11.79 8.50
CA GLN A 122 7.04 11.56 9.88
C GLN A 122 7.79 10.24 10.01
N PHE A 123 7.30 9.18 9.37
CA PHE A 123 7.93 7.87 9.41
C PHE A 123 9.30 7.87 8.72
N ALA A 124 9.41 8.42 7.50
CA ALA A 124 10.66 8.49 6.76
C ALA A 124 11.70 9.37 7.46
N GLU A 125 11.28 10.49 8.08
CA GLU A 125 12.15 11.33 8.90
C GLU A 125 12.65 10.59 10.15
N ALA A 126 11.79 9.80 10.80
CA ALA A 126 12.19 8.97 11.94
C ALA A 126 13.19 7.87 11.55
N GLU A 127 13.02 7.24 10.39
CA GLU A 127 13.99 6.27 9.86
C GLU A 127 15.35 6.91 9.62
N LEU A 128 15.38 8.08 8.96
CA LEU A 128 16.61 8.82 8.74
C LEU A 128 17.28 9.21 10.06
N ALA A 129 16.51 9.71 11.03
CA ALA A 129 17.04 10.08 12.34
C ALA A 129 17.66 8.88 13.08
N ALA A 130 17.00 7.72 13.03
CA ALA A 130 17.52 6.49 13.63
C ALA A 130 18.85 6.04 12.99
N VAL A 131 18.97 6.19 11.67
CA VAL A 131 20.20 5.88 10.92
C VAL A 131 21.33 6.83 11.30
N VAL A 132 21.05 8.14 11.40
CA VAL A 132 22.02 9.13 11.86
C VAL A 132 22.52 8.80 13.27
N GLN A 133 21.62 8.49 14.19
CA GLN A 133 21.99 8.08 15.56
C GLN A 133 22.84 6.81 15.59
N ALA A 134 22.56 5.83 14.73
CA ALA A 134 23.36 4.60 14.65
C ALA A 134 24.80 4.88 14.18
N ILE A 135 24.99 5.83 13.26
CA ILE A 135 26.31 6.25 12.77
C ILE A 135 27.08 7.02 13.84
N GLU A 136 26.40 7.90 14.58
CA GLU A 136 27.00 8.64 15.70
C GLU A 136 27.46 7.69 16.82
N ALA A 137 26.66 6.66 17.10
CA ALA A 137 27.00 5.64 18.09
C ALA A 137 28.15 4.73 17.64
N VAL A 138 28.15 4.32 16.36
CA VAL A 138 29.17 3.43 15.79
C VAL A 138 29.50 3.91 14.36
N PRO A 139 30.60 4.66 14.19
CA PRO A 139 31.02 5.12 12.87
C PRO A 139 31.21 3.95 11.89
N GLY A 140 30.65 4.08 10.68
CA GLY A 140 30.71 3.03 9.65
C GLY A 140 29.70 1.88 9.83
N SER A 141 28.80 1.95 10.82
CA SER A 141 27.74 0.95 11.02
C SER A 141 26.72 0.89 9.87
N VAL A 142 26.60 1.97 9.11
CA VAL A 142 25.70 2.08 7.96
C VAL A 142 26.49 2.55 6.74
N ASP A 143 26.30 1.88 5.61
CA ASP A 143 26.95 2.23 4.34
C ASP A 143 26.47 3.59 3.81
N ALA A 144 27.35 4.30 3.10
CA ALA A 144 27.06 5.62 2.56
C ALA A 144 25.86 5.63 1.59
N LEU A 145 25.69 4.60 0.77
CA LEU A 145 24.54 4.49 -0.14
C LEU A 145 23.24 4.27 0.63
N GLU A 146 23.29 3.52 1.72
CA GLU A 146 22.13 3.29 2.57
C GLU A 146 21.70 4.60 3.27
N ILE A 147 22.65 5.41 3.72
CA ILE A 147 22.36 6.76 4.25
C ILE A 147 21.70 7.63 3.17
N ALA A 148 22.26 7.64 1.96
CA ALA A 148 21.69 8.40 0.84
C ALA A 148 20.26 7.94 0.51
N ARG A 149 19.98 6.63 0.60
CA ARG A 149 18.64 6.06 0.42
C ARG A 149 17.65 6.61 1.45
N PHE A 150 18.00 6.63 2.73
CA PHE A 150 17.12 7.17 3.77
C PHE A 150 16.89 8.68 3.64
N ARG A 151 17.92 9.45 3.23
CA ARG A 151 17.76 10.87 2.93
C ARG A 151 16.81 11.11 1.77
N ALA A 152 16.98 10.37 0.68
CA ALA A 152 16.10 10.45 -0.49
C ALA A 152 14.66 10.08 -0.14
N ALA A 153 14.45 9.04 0.68
CA ALA A 153 13.12 8.65 1.13
C ALA A 153 12.44 9.75 1.95
N ALA A 154 13.15 10.37 2.91
CA ALA A 154 12.62 11.49 3.69
C ALA A 154 12.29 12.70 2.81
N GLU A 155 13.13 13.00 1.82
CA GLU A 155 12.89 14.10 0.89
C GLU A 155 11.69 13.87 -0.02
N VAL A 156 11.55 12.67 -0.59
CA VAL A 156 10.37 12.29 -1.38
C VAL A 156 9.10 12.44 -0.57
N ALA A 157 9.11 12.03 0.71
CA ALA A 157 7.94 12.14 1.58
C ALA A 157 7.60 13.61 1.92
N ARG A 158 8.60 14.49 2.07
CA ARG A 158 8.38 15.95 2.21
C ARG A 158 7.74 16.55 0.96
N LEU A 159 8.34 16.27 -0.20
CA LEU A 159 7.85 16.76 -1.49
C LEU A 159 6.44 16.26 -1.80
N ALA A 160 6.09 15.04 -1.37
CA ALA A 160 4.73 14.53 -1.51
C ALA A 160 3.72 15.36 -0.70
N VAL A 161 4.04 15.72 0.55
CA VAL A 161 3.21 16.60 1.38
C VAL A 161 3.08 17.99 0.75
N ASP A 162 4.18 18.57 0.28
CA ASP A 162 4.18 19.88 -0.36
C ASP A 162 3.34 19.89 -1.64
N LYS A 163 3.47 18.84 -2.46
CA LYS A 163 2.67 18.64 -3.67
C LYS A 163 1.18 18.50 -3.35
N ALA A 164 0.83 17.78 -2.28
CA ALA A 164 -0.56 17.64 -1.85
C ALA A 164 -1.14 18.95 -1.31
N ARG A 165 -0.33 19.81 -0.70
CA ARG A 165 -0.77 21.13 -0.24
C ARG A 165 -0.94 22.14 -1.38
N ASP A 166 -0.41 21.88 -2.57
CA ASP A 166 -0.61 22.74 -3.74
C ASP A 166 -2.05 22.57 -4.30
N PRO A 167 -2.92 23.59 -4.18
CA PRO A 167 -4.31 23.52 -4.62
C PRO A 167 -4.46 23.39 -6.14
N LYS A 168 -3.39 23.59 -6.92
CA LYS A 168 -3.41 23.38 -8.38
C LYS A 168 -3.30 21.91 -8.77
N VAL A 169 -2.80 21.07 -7.86
CA VAL A 169 -2.47 19.66 -8.14
C VAL A 169 -3.51 18.69 -7.54
N THR A 170 -4.28 19.13 -6.55
CA THR A 170 -5.19 18.27 -5.77
C THR A 170 -6.66 18.31 -6.17
N GLN A 171 -7.00 18.91 -7.33
CA GLN A 171 -8.40 19.12 -7.73
C GLN A 171 -9.08 17.89 -8.34
N SER A 172 -8.34 16.89 -8.81
CA SER A 172 -8.94 15.73 -9.49
C SER A 172 -8.84 14.45 -8.65
N PRO A 173 -9.94 13.72 -8.41
CA PRO A 173 -9.91 12.37 -7.83
C PRO A 173 -8.98 11.40 -8.56
N ILE A 174 -8.78 11.59 -9.88
CA ILE A 174 -7.84 10.79 -10.68
C ILE A 174 -6.39 11.03 -10.25
N ASP A 175 -6.03 12.28 -9.91
CA ASP A 175 -4.67 12.61 -9.45
C ASP A 175 -4.38 11.94 -8.10
N HIS A 176 -5.37 11.91 -7.20
CA HIS A 176 -5.28 11.19 -5.92
C HIS A 176 -5.06 9.68 -6.11
N LEU A 177 -5.80 9.06 -7.03
CA LEU A 177 -5.63 7.63 -7.35
C LEU A 177 -4.27 7.33 -7.98
N GLN A 178 -3.84 8.18 -8.91
CA GLN A 178 -2.54 8.02 -9.58
C GLN A 178 -1.40 8.06 -8.56
N TRP A 179 -1.43 8.99 -7.61
CA TRP A 179 -0.44 9.04 -6.53
C TRP A 179 -0.45 7.80 -5.66
N ARG A 180 -1.62 7.28 -5.32
CA ARG A 180 -1.72 6.05 -4.52
C ARG A 180 -1.12 4.87 -5.27
N ILE A 181 -1.31 4.78 -6.58
CA ILE A 181 -0.69 3.76 -7.43
C ILE A 181 0.83 3.91 -7.43
N ASP A 182 1.35 5.13 -7.65
CA ASP A 182 2.80 5.37 -7.70
C ASP A 182 3.47 5.10 -6.34
N ARG A 183 2.78 5.39 -5.24
CA ARG A 183 3.18 4.99 -3.88
C ARG A 183 3.25 3.48 -3.73
N ILE A 184 2.17 2.76 -4.06
CA ILE A 184 2.13 1.29 -3.93
C ILE A 184 3.26 0.66 -4.75
N ARG A 185 3.51 1.14 -5.96
CA ARG A 185 4.65 0.69 -6.78
C ARG A 185 5.99 0.89 -6.07
N SER A 186 6.19 2.04 -5.44
CA SER A 186 7.41 2.38 -4.70
C SER A 186 7.58 1.53 -3.44
N GLU A 187 6.51 1.24 -2.71
CA GLU A 187 6.52 0.36 -1.53
C GLU A 187 6.78 -1.11 -1.93
N LEU A 188 6.12 -1.60 -2.98
CA LEU A 188 6.35 -2.94 -3.51
C LEU A 188 7.80 -3.12 -3.97
N THR A 189 8.36 -2.15 -4.69
CA THR A 189 9.76 -2.18 -5.12
C THR A 189 10.70 -2.27 -3.91
N ARG A 190 10.45 -1.47 -2.86
CA ARG A 190 11.22 -1.54 -1.61
C ARG A 190 11.09 -2.89 -0.91
N LEU A 191 9.90 -3.46 -0.89
CA LEU A 191 9.65 -4.79 -0.32
C LEU A 191 10.44 -5.86 -1.09
N TYR A 192 10.37 -5.86 -2.42
CA TYR A 192 11.11 -6.80 -3.27
C TYR A 192 12.62 -6.73 -3.04
N VAL A 193 13.21 -5.53 -3.05
CA VAL A 193 14.64 -5.34 -2.77
C VAL A 193 15.01 -5.86 -1.37
N ARG A 194 14.14 -5.66 -0.37
CA ARG A 194 14.38 -6.15 0.99
C ARG A 194 14.27 -7.67 1.08
N MET A 195 13.30 -8.28 0.39
CA MET A 195 13.15 -9.73 0.32
C MET A 195 14.34 -10.39 -0.36
N ASP A 196 14.75 -9.89 -1.52
CA ASP A 196 15.93 -10.38 -2.26
C ASP A 196 17.19 -10.34 -1.38
N ARG A 197 17.40 -9.26 -0.63
CA ARG A 197 18.51 -9.14 0.33
C ARG A 197 18.44 -10.14 1.50
N ILE A 198 17.25 -10.53 1.93
CA ILE A 198 17.07 -11.54 2.99
C ILE A 198 17.33 -12.94 2.42
N GLU A 199 16.82 -13.22 1.22
CA GLU A 199 17.02 -14.48 0.51
C GLU A 199 18.50 -14.69 0.17
N SER A 200 19.21 -13.67 -0.31
CA SER A 200 20.63 -13.75 -0.65
C SER A 200 21.57 -13.93 0.55
N ARG A 201 21.05 -13.84 1.78
CA ARG A 201 21.82 -13.97 3.03
C ARG A 201 21.67 -15.34 3.69
N ASN A 202 20.74 -16.16 3.23
CA ASN A 202 20.51 -17.53 3.67
C ASN A 202 21.10 -18.53 2.66
#